data_AF-A0A0Q1HE93-F1
#
_entry.id   AF-A0A0Q1HE93-F1
#
_cell.length_a   1.000
_cell.length_b   1.000
_cell.length_c   1.000
_cell.angle_alpha   90.00
_cell.angle_beta   90.00
_cell.angle_gamma   90.00
#
_symmetry.space_group_name_H-M   'P 1'
#
loop_
_entity.id
_entity.type
_entity.pdbx_description
1 polymer ?
#
loop_
_entity_poly.entity_id
_entity_poly.type
_entity_poly.pdbx_seq_one_letter_code
_entity_poly.pdbx_strand_id
1 'polypeptide(L)'
;MNYFAPQFDEIENYIKQRDKINPKVSKVDVAWHLDHSLKTINSVYKALENSNPDQFKPNFSLSRFFIYAWGDFPRGFAKAPKYVLPPDNVTLKSLQAQLEEAKGNLKKLENLDARTHFKHPYFNFINKKQSKRFIKIHTRHHLRIVRDILKE
;
A
#
# COMPACT_ATOMS: atom_id res chain seq x y z
N MET A 1 -10.68 9.80 -13.52
CA MET A 1 -9.24 9.59 -13.79
C MET A 1 -8.70 8.51 -12.85
N ASN A 2 -8.00 7.52 -13.39
CA ASN A 2 -7.45 6.41 -12.59
C ASN A 2 -6.18 6.89 -11.85
N TYR A 3 -6.33 7.36 -10.61
CA TYR A 3 -5.29 8.05 -9.82
C TYR A 3 -4.04 7.19 -9.53
N PHE A 4 -4.11 5.89 -9.81
CA PHE A 4 -3.09 4.88 -9.51
C PHE A 4 -2.48 4.20 -10.74
N ALA A 5 -2.94 4.53 -11.96
CA ALA A 5 -2.46 3.86 -13.17
C ALA A 5 -0.93 3.90 -13.33
N PRO A 6 -0.24 5.06 -13.14
CA PRO A 6 1.21 5.12 -13.29
C PRO A 6 1.95 4.23 -12.27
N GLN A 7 1.42 4.08 -11.06
CA GLN A 7 2.04 3.23 -10.04
C GLN A 7 1.86 1.75 -10.37
N PHE A 8 0.72 1.34 -10.93
CA PHE A 8 0.52 -0.04 -11.35
C PHE A 8 1.40 -0.41 -12.54
N ASP A 9 1.57 0.50 -13.50
CA ASP A 9 2.49 0.30 -14.63
C ASP A 9 3.94 0.16 -14.13
N GLU A 10 4.34 0.97 -13.15
CA GLU A 10 5.67 0.88 -12.52
C GLU A 10 5.85 -0.46 -11.77
N ILE A 11 4.85 -0.91 -11.00
CA ILE A 11 4.85 -2.23 -10.35
C ILE A 11 5.01 -3.33 -11.40
N GLU A 12 4.20 -3.31 -12.45
CA GLU A 12 4.19 -4.33 -13.51
C GLU A 12 5.56 -4.42 -14.22
N ASN A 13 6.19 -3.28 -14.48
CA ASN A 13 7.53 -3.23 -15.05
C ASN A 13 8.60 -3.81 -14.12
N TYR A 14 8.50 -3.56 -12.80
CA TYR A 14 9.47 -4.07 -11.83
C TYR A 14 9.31 -5.56 -11.48
N ILE A 15 8.19 -6.19 -11.82
CA ILE A 15 8.02 -7.64 -11.66
C ILE A 15 9.13 -8.43 -12.38
N LYS A 16 9.63 -7.95 -13.52
CA LYS A 16 10.74 -8.58 -14.27
C LYS A 16 12.06 -8.59 -13.48
N GLN A 17 12.18 -7.73 -12.47
CA GLN A 17 13.36 -7.56 -11.63
C GLN A 17 13.09 -8.00 -10.18
N ARG A 18 12.04 -8.81 -9.96
CA ARG A 18 11.55 -9.23 -8.64
C ARG A 18 12.62 -9.83 -7.73
N ASP A 19 13.58 -10.56 -8.30
CA ASP A 19 14.60 -11.28 -7.53
C ASP A 19 15.85 -10.41 -7.21
N LYS A 20 15.88 -9.15 -7.64
CA LYS A 20 16.99 -8.23 -7.32
C LYS A 20 16.92 -7.76 -5.88
N ILE A 21 18.08 -7.63 -5.25
CA ILE A 21 18.25 -7.13 -3.89
C ILE A 21 19.51 -6.26 -3.78
N ASN A 22 19.43 -5.20 -2.99
CA ASN A 22 20.57 -4.38 -2.60
C ASN A 22 20.57 -4.22 -1.07
N PRO A 23 21.36 -5.01 -0.33
CA PRO A 23 21.37 -4.98 1.14
C PRO A 23 21.74 -3.63 1.76
N LYS A 24 22.39 -2.73 1.02
CA LYS A 24 22.67 -1.36 1.47
C LYS A 24 21.41 -0.48 1.51
N VAL A 25 20.38 -0.84 0.73
CA VAL A 25 19.12 -0.10 0.61
C VAL A 25 18.00 -0.78 1.40
N SER A 26 17.87 -2.10 1.28
CA SER A 26 16.83 -2.89 1.93
C SER A 26 17.32 -4.30 2.23
N LYS A 27 16.85 -4.87 3.34
CA LYS A 27 17.17 -6.26 3.73
C LYS A 27 16.36 -7.30 2.95
N VAL A 28 15.40 -6.87 2.15
CA VAL A 28 14.50 -7.73 1.36
C VAL A 28 14.55 -7.31 -0.10
N ASP A 29 14.16 -8.23 -0.98
CA ASP A 29 14.20 -8.06 -2.43
C ASP A 29 13.06 -7.17 -2.97
N VAL A 30 13.09 -6.96 -4.28
CA VAL A 30 12.04 -6.23 -5.00
C VAL A 30 10.68 -6.93 -4.86
N ALA A 31 10.63 -8.26 -4.98
CA ALA A 31 9.40 -9.04 -4.90
C ALA A 31 8.63 -8.76 -3.60
N TRP A 32 9.34 -8.73 -2.48
CA TRP A 32 8.80 -8.43 -1.15
C TRP A 32 8.13 -7.05 -1.12
N HIS A 33 8.80 -6.03 -1.65
CA HIS A 33 8.26 -4.67 -1.64
C HIS A 33 7.02 -4.52 -2.53
N LEU A 34 7.01 -5.16 -3.70
CA LEU A 34 5.86 -5.16 -4.60
C LEU A 34 4.68 -5.89 -3.95
N ASP A 35 4.90 -7.09 -3.41
CA ASP A 35 3.88 -7.91 -2.76
C ASP A 35 3.29 -7.20 -1.53
N HIS A 36 4.13 -6.65 -0.67
CA HIS A 36 3.68 -5.92 0.51
C HIS A 36 2.82 -4.69 0.13
N SER A 37 3.22 -3.95 -0.89
CA SER A 37 2.43 -2.83 -1.41
C SER A 37 1.06 -3.29 -1.91
N LEU A 38 1.00 -4.36 -2.70
CA LEU A 38 -0.24 -4.88 -3.27
C LEU A 38 -1.17 -5.47 -2.19
N LYS A 39 -0.64 -6.27 -1.25
CA LYS A 39 -1.39 -6.74 -0.07
C LYS A 39 -1.98 -5.58 0.72
N THR A 40 -1.22 -4.51 0.92
CA THR A 40 -1.70 -3.33 1.65
C THR A 40 -2.87 -2.68 0.93
N ILE A 41 -2.81 -2.51 -0.39
CA ILE A 41 -3.94 -1.99 -1.19
C ILE A 41 -5.18 -2.87 -1.00
N ASN A 42 -5.03 -4.18 -1.18
CA ASN A 42 -6.13 -5.13 -1.10
C ASN A 42 -6.75 -5.20 0.30
N SER A 43 -5.93 -5.23 1.34
CA SER A 43 -6.40 -5.22 2.73
C SER A 43 -7.11 -3.92 3.09
N VAL A 44 -6.63 -2.76 2.63
CA VAL A 44 -7.30 -1.47 2.87
C VAL A 44 -8.68 -1.44 2.22
N TYR A 45 -8.80 -1.90 0.96
CA TYR A 45 -10.11 -1.99 0.31
C TYR A 45 -11.06 -2.90 1.09
N LYS A 46 -10.63 -4.13 1.41
CA LYS A 46 -11.44 -5.09 2.18
C LYS A 46 -11.88 -4.54 3.52
N ALA A 47 -11.01 -3.80 4.21
CA ALA A 47 -11.35 -3.18 5.50
C ALA A 47 -12.40 -2.07 5.35
N LEU A 48 -12.37 -1.29 4.27
CA LEU A 48 -13.39 -0.28 3.98
C LEU A 48 -14.71 -0.90 3.56
N GLU A 49 -14.67 -1.90 2.67
CA GLU A 49 -15.85 -2.62 2.18
C GLU A 49 -16.63 -3.27 3.34
N ASN A 50 -15.94 -3.81 4.33
CA ASN A 50 -16.55 -4.46 5.50
C ASN A 50 -16.96 -3.49 6.62
N SER A 51 -16.79 -2.18 6.44
CA SER A 51 -17.10 -1.19 7.49
C SER A 51 -18.55 -0.71 7.42
N ASN A 52 -19.14 -0.41 8.58
CA ASN A 52 -20.45 0.27 8.63
C ASN A 52 -20.25 1.80 8.57
N PRO A 53 -20.70 2.49 7.50
CA PRO A 53 -20.55 3.95 7.36
C PRO A 53 -21.18 4.77 8.49
N ASP A 54 -22.24 4.28 9.13
CA ASP A 54 -22.95 4.99 10.19
C ASP A 54 -22.20 5.03 11.52
N GLN A 55 -21.18 4.17 11.67
CA GLN A 55 -20.32 4.15 12.85
C GLN A 55 -19.13 5.12 12.74
N PHE A 56 -19.00 5.83 11.61
CA PHE A 56 -17.86 6.70 11.39
C PHE A 56 -17.85 7.89 12.34
N LYS A 57 -16.71 8.07 13.02
CA LYS A 57 -16.43 9.25 13.84
C LYS A 57 -15.15 9.94 13.37
N PRO A 58 -15.20 11.25 13.03
CA PRO A 58 -14.01 12.05 12.79
C PRO A 58 -13.04 11.94 13.98
N ASN A 59 -11.75 11.92 13.68
CA ASN A 59 -10.70 11.85 14.69
C ASN A 59 -9.46 12.59 14.22
N PHE A 60 -8.60 12.95 15.17
CA PHE A 60 -7.24 13.41 14.90
C PHE A 60 -6.23 12.29 15.17
N SER A 61 -5.14 12.31 14.41
CA SER A 61 -3.99 11.44 14.60
C SER A 61 -2.75 12.24 14.22
N LEU A 62 -1.86 12.44 15.20
CA LEU A 62 -0.64 13.23 15.03
C LEU A 62 0.31 12.58 14.00
N SER A 63 0.48 11.27 14.09
CA SER A 63 1.25 10.47 13.11
C SER A 63 0.68 10.59 11.70
N ARG A 64 -0.65 10.50 11.53
CA ARG A 64 -1.30 10.69 10.23
C ARG A 64 -1.07 12.10 9.70
N PHE A 65 -1.19 13.11 10.56
CA PHE A 65 -0.95 14.51 10.19
C PHE A 65 0.46 14.69 9.61
N PHE A 66 1.49 14.24 10.32
CA PHE A 66 2.88 14.36 9.86
C PHE A 66 3.16 13.57 8.58
N ILE A 67 2.73 12.31 8.48
CA ILE A 67 2.94 11.50 7.28
C ILE A 67 2.21 12.10 6.08
N TYR A 68 1.00 12.63 6.26
CA TYR A 68 0.27 13.27 5.17
C TYR A 68 0.90 14.60 4.75
N ALA A 69 1.42 15.38 5.71
CA ALA A 69 2.12 16.63 5.42
C ALA A 69 3.45 16.40 4.67
N TRP A 70 4.27 15.46 5.13
CA TRP A 70 5.50 15.05 4.44
C TRP A 70 5.19 14.40 3.09
N GLY A 71 4.19 13.52 3.05
CA GLY A 71 3.84 12.75 1.86
C GLY A 71 4.73 11.53 1.64
N ASP A 72 5.37 11.02 2.69
CA ASP A 72 6.23 9.84 2.66
C ASP A 72 6.34 9.17 4.04
N PHE A 73 6.88 7.94 4.06
CA PHE A 73 7.24 7.22 5.27
C PHE A 73 8.77 7.23 5.48
N PRO A 74 9.24 7.45 6.72
CA PRO A 74 10.64 7.21 7.07
C PRO A 74 10.97 5.72 6.98
N ARG A 75 12.09 5.38 6.33
CA ARG A 75 12.54 3.98 6.18
C ARG A 75 12.90 3.39 7.55
N GLY A 76 12.56 2.11 7.75
CA GLY A 76 12.90 1.36 8.96
C GLY A 76 12.17 1.80 10.24
N PHE A 77 11.23 2.74 10.15
CA PHE A 77 10.56 3.30 11.32
C PHE A 77 9.42 2.44 11.87
N ALA A 78 8.56 1.91 10.99
CA ALA A 78 7.39 1.13 11.36
C ALA A 78 7.52 -0.34 10.93
N LYS A 79 6.94 -1.25 11.71
CA LYS A 79 6.84 -2.67 11.37
C LYS A 79 5.55 -2.93 10.62
N ALA A 80 5.63 -3.65 9.49
CA ALA A 80 4.45 -4.07 8.74
C ALA A 80 3.60 -5.07 9.55
N PRO A 81 2.27 -4.92 9.58
CA PRO A 81 1.38 -5.89 10.23
C PRO A 81 1.44 -7.28 9.60
N LYS A 82 1.27 -8.33 10.41
CA LYS A 82 1.38 -9.75 9.96
C LYS A 82 0.54 -10.09 8.73
N TYR A 83 -0.67 -9.55 8.63
CA TYR A 83 -1.61 -9.87 7.55
C TYR A 83 -1.25 -9.27 6.18
N VAL A 84 -0.31 -8.30 6.13
CA VAL A 84 0.25 -7.75 4.89
C VAL A 84 1.73 -8.09 4.72
N LEU A 85 2.29 -8.96 5.57
CA LEU A 85 3.64 -9.46 5.33
C LEU A 85 3.62 -10.41 4.13
N PRO A 86 4.54 -10.22 3.16
CA PRO A 86 4.79 -11.21 2.13
C PRO A 86 5.21 -12.56 2.72
N PRO A 87 4.89 -13.68 2.05
CA PRO A 87 5.46 -14.98 2.39
C PRO A 87 6.96 -15.02 2.07
N ASP A 88 7.67 -16.03 2.58
CA ASP A 88 9.12 -16.21 2.35
C ASP A 88 9.47 -16.32 0.86
N ASN A 89 8.58 -16.93 0.05
CA ASN A 89 8.74 -17.04 -1.39
C ASN A 89 7.58 -16.33 -2.12
N VAL A 90 7.88 -15.16 -2.69
CA VAL A 90 6.95 -14.40 -3.51
C VAL A 90 7.09 -14.84 -4.98
N THR A 91 6.10 -15.58 -5.47
CA THR A 91 6.09 -16.08 -6.85
C THR A 91 5.63 -15.01 -7.86
N LEU A 92 6.05 -15.16 -9.13
CA LEU A 92 5.55 -14.33 -10.23
C LEU A 92 4.01 -14.37 -10.33
N LYS A 93 3.44 -15.58 -10.27
CA LYS A 93 1.99 -15.80 -10.35
C LYS A 93 1.24 -15.10 -9.21
N SER A 94 1.76 -15.14 -7.99
CA SER A 94 1.13 -14.46 -6.85
C SER A 94 1.20 -12.94 -6.97
N LEU A 95 2.30 -12.38 -7.47
CA LEU A 95 2.42 -10.93 -7.73
C LEU A 95 1.40 -10.47 -8.77
N GLN A 96 1.30 -11.18 -9.89
CA GLN A 96 0.34 -10.87 -10.95
C GLN A 96 -1.11 -10.97 -10.45
N ALA A 97 -1.44 -12.01 -9.69
CA ALA A 97 -2.77 -12.16 -9.11
C ALA A 97 -3.10 -11.01 -8.15
N GLN A 98 -2.18 -10.62 -7.27
CA GLN A 98 -2.40 -9.50 -6.36
C GLN A 98 -2.49 -8.15 -7.07
N LEU A 99 -1.75 -7.96 -8.16
CA LEU A 99 -1.81 -6.75 -8.99
C LEU A 99 -3.19 -6.61 -9.63
N GLU A 100 -3.72 -7.67 -10.23
CA GLU A 100 -5.06 -7.65 -10.82
C GLU A 100 -6.16 -7.46 -9.77
N GLU A 101 -6.02 -8.10 -8.59
CA GLU A 101 -6.91 -7.85 -7.45
C GLU A 101 -6.86 -6.37 -7.02
N ALA A 102 -5.68 -5.78 -6.93
CA ALA A 102 -5.50 -4.38 -6.53
C ALA A 102 -6.10 -3.42 -7.56
N LYS A 103 -5.89 -3.66 -8.85
CA LYS A 103 -6.52 -2.90 -9.95
C LYS A 103 -8.05 -2.96 -9.85
N GLY A 104 -8.61 -4.15 -9.59
CA GLY A 104 -10.05 -4.35 -9.41
C GLY A 104 -10.60 -3.65 -8.16
N ASN A 105 -9.94 -3.81 -7.02
CA ASN A 105 -10.33 -3.24 -5.74
C ASN A 105 -10.32 -1.70 -5.78
N LEU A 106 -9.33 -1.07 -6.41
CA LEU A 106 -9.31 0.39 -6.54
C LEU A 106 -10.40 0.94 -7.46
N LYS A 107 -10.87 0.18 -8.46
CA LYS A 107 -12.06 0.56 -9.24
C LYS A 107 -13.32 0.51 -8.38
N LYS A 108 -13.49 -0.54 -7.58
CA LYS A 108 -14.64 -0.69 -6.66
C LYS A 108 -14.62 0.33 -5.52
N LEU A 109 -13.42 0.71 -5.06
CA LEU A 109 -13.22 1.69 -3.99
C LEU A 109 -13.94 3.01 -4.26
N GLU A 110 -14.04 3.44 -5.52
CA GLU A 110 -14.72 4.70 -5.87
C GLU A 110 -16.19 4.71 -5.45
N ASN A 111 -16.84 3.54 -5.52
CA ASN A 111 -18.27 3.35 -5.27
C ASN A 111 -18.63 3.15 -3.78
N LEU A 112 -17.64 3.01 -2.89
CA LEU A 112 -17.91 2.88 -1.46
C LEU A 112 -18.42 4.20 -0.87
N ASP A 113 -19.21 4.13 0.21
CA ASP A 113 -19.64 5.32 0.95
C ASP A 113 -18.42 6.12 1.48
N ALA A 114 -18.49 7.45 1.47
CA ALA A 114 -17.39 8.31 1.89
C ALA A 114 -17.01 8.16 3.38
N ARG A 115 -17.95 7.68 4.20
CA ARG A 115 -17.81 7.40 5.64
C ARG A 115 -17.37 5.97 5.92
N THR A 116 -17.20 5.10 4.92
CA THR A 116 -16.50 3.82 5.13
C THR A 116 -15.13 4.08 5.75
N HIS A 117 -14.78 3.30 6.75
CA HIS A 117 -13.62 3.57 7.60
C HIS A 117 -13.09 2.30 8.27
N PHE A 118 -11.83 2.31 8.68
CA PHE A 118 -11.28 1.23 9.50
C PHE A 118 -10.24 1.77 10.47
N LYS A 119 -9.97 1.00 11.53
CA LYS A 119 -8.95 1.34 12.52
C LYS A 119 -7.57 0.95 11.97
N HIS A 120 -6.76 1.95 11.65
CA HIS A 120 -5.37 1.76 11.26
C HIS A 120 -4.46 1.68 12.50
N PRO A 121 -3.46 0.77 12.55
CA PRO A 121 -2.61 0.56 13.72
C PRO A 121 -1.91 1.84 14.22
N TYR A 122 -1.59 2.76 13.31
CA TYR A 122 -0.87 3.99 13.63
C TYR A 122 -1.70 5.26 13.45
N PHE A 123 -2.80 5.22 12.67
CA PHE A 123 -3.49 6.43 12.18
C PHE A 123 -4.89 6.60 12.77
N ASN A 124 -5.24 5.85 13.82
CA ASN A 124 -6.61 5.75 14.32
C ASN A 124 -7.57 5.37 13.18
N PHE A 125 -8.82 5.84 13.21
CA PHE A 125 -9.75 5.56 12.12
C PHE A 125 -9.43 6.40 10.89
N ILE A 126 -9.28 5.74 9.74
CA ILE A 126 -9.14 6.42 8.44
C ILE A 126 -10.35 6.09 7.55
N ASN A 127 -10.90 7.12 6.90
CA ASN A 127 -12.04 6.98 5.99
C ASN A 127 -11.61 6.79 4.53
N LYS A 128 -12.56 6.55 3.62
CA LYS A 128 -12.32 6.40 2.17
C LYS A 128 -11.31 7.41 1.59
N LYS A 129 -11.53 8.71 1.83
CA LYS A 129 -10.67 9.79 1.29
C LYS A 129 -9.24 9.69 1.85
N GLN A 130 -9.12 9.47 3.16
CA GLN A 130 -7.82 9.32 3.82
C GLN A 130 -7.11 8.04 3.35
N SER A 131 -7.83 6.94 3.20
CA SER A 131 -7.31 5.67 2.68
C SER A 131 -6.73 5.81 1.28
N LYS A 132 -7.39 6.53 0.36
CA LYS A 132 -6.82 6.83 -0.97
C LYS A 132 -5.49 7.57 -0.87
N ARG A 133 -5.40 8.56 0.03
CA ARG A 133 -4.14 9.30 0.28
C ARG A 133 -3.07 8.40 0.90
N PHE A 134 -3.43 7.57 1.87
CA PHE A 134 -2.53 6.59 2.49
C PHE A 134 -1.96 5.62 1.46
N ILE A 135 -2.81 4.98 0.66
CA ILE A 135 -2.40 4.05 -0.40
C ILE A 135 -1.41 4.75 -1.34
N LYS A 136 -1.72 5.96 -1.79
CA LYS A 136 -0.82 6.72 -2.68
C LYS A 136 0.57 6.95 -2.07
N ILE A 137 0.62 7.38 -0.80
CA ILE A 137 1.88 7.64 -0.11
C ILE A 137 2.66 6.33 0.10
N HIS A 138 1.98 5.28 0.56
CA HIS A 138 2.57 3.96 0.84
C HIS A 138 3.13 3.29 -0.42
N THR A 139 2.34 3.24 -1.50
CA THR A 139 2.80 2.66 -2.77
C THR A 139 3.99 3.43 -3.34
N ARG A 140 3.96 4.77 -3.32
CA ARG A 140 5.10 5.60 -3.75
C ARG A 140 6.35 5.36 -2.92
N HIS A 141 6.19 5.19 -1.61
CA HIS A 141 7.29 4.88 -0.70
C HIS A 141 7.98 3.56 -1.09
N HIS A 142 7.21 2.50 -1.33
CA HIS A 142 7.76 1.21 -1.75
C HIS A 142 8.39 1.24 -3.14
N LEU A 143 7.75 1.90 -4.11
CA LEU A 143 8.32 2.08 -5.45
C LEU A 143 9.63 2.86 -5.43
N ARG A 144 9.78 3.83 -4.53
CA ARG A 144 11.06 4.52 -4.33
C ARG A 144 12.14 3.59 -3.77
N ILE A 145 11.79 2.70 -2.83
CA ILE A 145 12.75 1.71 -2.31
C ILE A 145 13.17 0.75 -3.43
N VAL A 146 12.22 0.26 -4.23
CA VAL A 146 12.51 -0.59 -5.39
C VAL A 146 13.44 0.14 -6.37
N ARG A 147 13.13 1.41 -6.72
CA ARG A 147 14.02 2.22 -7.56
C ARG A 147 15.43 2.31 -6.99
N ASP A 148 15.58 2.52 -5.69
CA ASP A 148 16.91 2.60 -5.07
C ASP A 148 17.61 1.24 -4.99
N ILE A 149 16.89 0.11 -4.85
CA ILE A 149 17.47 -1.23 -4.97
C ILE A 149 18.03 -1.45 -6.38
N LEU A 150 17.33 -0.94 -7.39
CA LEU A 150 17.64 -1.11 -8.81
C LEU A 150 18.62 -0.07 -9.34
N LYS A 151 18.96 0.96 -8.56
CA LYS A 151 20.06 1.88 -8.88
C LYS A 151 21.37 1.17 -8.62
N GLU A 152 22.19 1.13 -9.66
CA GLU A 152 23.59 0.70 -9.59
C GLU A 152 24.42 1.72 -8.80
#